data_AF-A0A6A4M3M4-F1
#
_entry.id   AF-A0A6A4M3M4-F1
#
_cell.length_a   1.000
_cell.length_b   1.000
_cell.length_c   1.000
_cell.angle_alpha   90.00
_cell.angle_beta   90.00
_cell.angle_gamma   90.00
#
_symmetry.space_group_name_H-M   'P 1'
#
loop_
_entity.id
_entity.type
_entity.pdbx_description
1 polymer ?
#
loop_
_entity_poly.entity_id
_entity_poly.type
_entity_poly.pdbx_seq_one_letter_code
_entity_poly.pdbx_strand_id
1 'polypeptide(L)'
;MSGNGEMDLGELVSKTREAVGKIDSKYLEELQGKNANEKLVRDTKKVMESFVDNEVDYFLITSWCRFPFHESDFGWGKPVWVSTASWGFSNMVVLIDSMSDIGGIEAWITMDEL
;
A
#
# COMPACT_ATOMS: atom_id res chain seq x y z
N MET A 1 34.43 11.30 2.68
CA MET A 1 33.21 10.57 3.09
C MET A 1 32.17 11.63 3.38
N SER A 2 31.27 11.89 2.42
CA SER A 2 30.31 13.00 2.48
C SER A 2 28.91 12.41 2.48
N GLY A 3 28.25 12.45 3.64
CA GLY A 3 26.84 12.15 3.80
C GLY A 3 26.00 13.37 3.45
N ASN A 4 25.16 13.20 2.43
CA ASN A 4 23.80 13.75 2.25
C ASN A 4 23.35 13.34 0.84
N GLY A 5 23.33 12.02 0.59
CA GLY A 5 22.89 11.47 -0.68
C GLY A 5 21.37 11.51 -0.72
N GLU A 6 20.82 12.43 -1.49
CA GLU A 6 19.42 12.38 -1.93
C GLU A 6 19.15 10.96 -2.46
N MET A 7 18.18 10.25 -1.87
CA MET A 7 17.85 8.89 -2.27
C MET A 7 17.27 8.95 -3.68
N ASP A 8 17.96 8.35 -4.66
CA ASP A 8 17.43 8.31 -6.01
C ASP A 8 16.25 7.33 -6.11
N LEU A 9 15.38 7.53 -7.11
CA LEU A 9 14.19 6.71 -7.32
C LEU A 9 14.52 5.23 -7.53
N GLY A 10 15.66 4.91 -8.15
CA GLY A 10 16.13 3.54 -8.34
C GLY A 10 16.49 2.86 -7.03
N GLU A 11 17.15 3.58 -6.12
CA GLU A 11 17.43 3.09 -4.77
C GLU A 11 16.14 2.82 -3.98
N LEU A 12 15.17 3.75 -4.03
CA LEU A 12 13.87 3.58 -3.38
C LEU A 12 13.10 2.37 -3.93
N VAL A 13 13.08 2.21 -5.26
CA VAL A 13 12.46 1.04 -5.91
C VAL A 13 13.17 -0.25 -5.50
N SER A 14 14.50 -0.24 -5.41
CA SER A 14 15.28 -1.41 -4.98
C SER A 14 14.93 -1.81 -3.54
N LYS A 15 14.94 -0.86 -2.60
CA LYS A 15 14.57 -1.08 -1.20
C LYS A 15 13.13 -1.58 -1.05
N THR A 16 12.19 -0.98 -1.79
CA THR A 16 10.78 -1.40 -1.79
C THR A 16 10.64 -2.83 -2.29
N ARG A 17 11.32 -3.18 -3.38
CA ARG A 17 11.30 -4.53 -3.95
C ARG A 17 11.91 -5.55 -3.01
N GLU A 18 13.02 -5.22 -2.35
CA GLU A 18 13.64 -6.08 -1.35
C GLU A 18 12.69 -6.32 -0.16
N ALA A 19 12.04 -5.27 0.34
CA ALA A 19 11.08 -5.37 1.44
C ALA A 19 9.87 -6.23 1.08
N VAL A 20 9.26 -6.02 -0.10
CA VAL A 20 8.16 -6.87 -0.59
C VAL A 20 8.63 -8.32 -0.80
N GLY A 21 9.85 -8.51 -1.28
CA GLY A 21 10.45 -9.84 -1.48
C GLY A 21 10.64 -10.66 -0.20
N LYS A 22 10.62 -10.01 0.99
CA LYS A 22 10.64 -10.70 2.29
C LYS A 22 9.30 -11.38 2.62
N ILE A 23 8.24 -11.08 1.87
CA ILE A 23 6.95 -11.80 1.95
C ILE A 23 7.06 -13.06 1.07
N ASP A 24 7.84 -14.02 1.55
CA ASP A 24 8.10 -15.29 0.88
C ASP A 24 7.24 -16.44 1.42
N SER A 25 7.40 -17.64 0.86
CA SER A 25 6.65 -18.82 1.30
C SER A 25 6.83 -19.12 2.79
N LYS A 26 8.02 -18.90 3.35
CA LYS A 26 8.28 -19.14 4.77
C LYS A 26 7.50 -18.16 5.63
N TYR A 27 7.50 -16.87 5.25
CA TYR A 27 6.71 -15.86 5.93
C TYR A 27 5.20 -16.20 5.87
N LEU A 28 4.71 -16.69 4.73
CA LEU A 28 3.31 -17.11 4.56
C LEU A 28 2.97 -18.36 5.40
N GLU A 29 3.85 -19.35 5.47
CA GLU A 29 3.68 -20.53 6.33
C GLU A 29 3.58 -20.14 7.81
N GLU A 30 4.43 -19.22 8.26
CA GLU A 30 4.36 -18.67 9.62
C GLU A 30 3.03 -17.95 9.88
N LEU A 31 2.51 -17.21 8.89
CA LEU A 31 1.20 -16.55 8.95
C LEU A 31 0.00 -17.49 8.85
N GLN A 32 0.19 -18.75 8.47
CA GLN A 32 -0.85 -19.78 8.47
C GLN A 32 -0.72 -20.73 9.67
N GLY A 33 0.38 -20.62 10.42
CA GLY A 33 0.66 -21.46 11.58
C GLY A 33 -0.21 -21.15 12.79
N LYS A 34 -0.07 -21.98 13.84
CA LYS A 34 -0.83 -21.83 15.09
C LYS A 34 -0.63 -20.47 15.79
N ASN A 35 0.51 -19.81 15.53
CA ASN A 35 0.88 -18.53 16.13
C ASN A 35 0.66 -17.35 15.15
N ALA A 36 -0.06 -17.57 14.05
CA ALA A 36 -0.35 -16.56 13.04
C ALA A 36 -0.92 -15.26 13.63
N ASN A 37 -1.95 -15.39 14.48
CA ASN A 37 -2.60 -14.24 15.11
C ASN A 37 -1.63 -13.45 16.00
N GLU A 38 -0.83 -14.13 16.81
CA GLU A 38 0.15 -13.47 17.70
C GLU A 38 1.21 -12.71 16.89
N LYS A 39 1.70 -13.35 15.82
CA LYS A 39 2.67 -12.74 14.90
C LYS A 39 2.05 -11.53 14.19
N LEU A 40 0.85 -11.66 13.64
CA LEU A 40 0.13 -10.58 12.97
C LEU A 40 -0.09 -9.40 13.92
N VAL A 41 -0.63 -9.65 15.12
CA VAL A 41 -0.87 -8.61 16.13
C VAL A 41 0.43 -7.90 16.50
N ARG A 42 1.52 -8.65 16.73
CA ARG A 42 2.81 -8.07 17.07
C ARG A 42 3.39 -7.22 15.94
N ASP A 43 3.36 -7.73 14.71
CA ASP A 43 3.95 -7.05 13.56
C ASP A 43 3.11 -5.80 13.21
N THR A 44 1.78 -5.87 13.25
CA THR A 44 0.88 -4.72 13.09
C THR A 44 1.04 -3.70 14.22
N LYS A 45 1.18 -4.14 15.47
CA LYS A 45 1.37 -3.26 16.61
C LYS A 45 2.63 -2.41 16.46
N LYS A 46 3.76 -3.02 16.05
CA LYS A 46 5.02 -2.28 15.82
C LYS A 46 4.87 -1.17 14.79
N VAL A 47 4.16 -1.46 13.70
CA VAL A 47 3.89 -0.48 12.64
C VAL A 47 2.99 0.64 13.17
N MET A 48 1.96 0.31 13.96
CA MET A 48 1.06 1.29 14.57
C MET A 48 1.74 2.17 15.61
N GLU A 49 2.66 1.63 16.41
CA GLU A 49 3.45 2.41 17.37
C GLU A 49 4.29 3.48 16.65
N SER A 50 4.95 3.12 15.54
CA SER A 50 5.67 4.10 14.72
C SER A 50 4.77 5.18 14.11
N PHE A 51 3.50 4.87 13.80
CA PHE A 51 2.53 5.86 13.34
C PHE A 51 2.10 6.83 14.45
N VAL A 52 1.87 6.32 15.67
CA VAL A 52 1.37 7.13 16.80
C VAL A 52 2.45 8.04 17.35
N ASP A 53 3.69 7.55 17.43
CA ASP A 53 4.78 8.27 18.06
C ASP A 53 5.38 9.38 17.16
N ASN A 54 4.90 9.50 15.90
CA ASN A 54 5.41 10.44 14.87
C ASN A 54 6.94 10.41 14.74
N GLU A 55 7.57 9.26 15.01
CA GLU A 55 9.03 9.12 14.97
C GLU A 55 9.59 9.22 13.55
N VAL A 56 8.74 8.98 12.55
CA VAL A 56 9.10 8.96 11.12
C VAL A 56 7.95 9.48 10.28
N ASP A 57 8.26 10.29 9.27
CA ASP A 57 7.33 10.59 8.18
C ASP A 57 7.04 9.31 7.39
N TYR A 58 5.77 9.06 7.11
CA TYR A 58 5.34 7.83 6.46
C TYR A 58 4.39 8.08 5.30
N PHE A 59 4.41 7.18 4.33
CA PHE A 59 3.37 7.04 3.32
C PHE A 59 2.75 5.65 3.38
N LEU A 60 1.43 5.59 3.48
CA LEU A 60 0.67 4.36 3.35
C LEU A 60 0.31 4.14 1.89
N ILE A 61 0.96 3.19 1.22
CA ILE A 61 0.73 2.94 -0.21
C ILE A 61 0.01 1.60 -0.37
N THR A 62 -1.10 1.61 -1.11
CA THR A 62 -1.83 0.40 -1.50
C THR A 62 -2.16 0.42 -2.99
N SER A 63 -2.12 -0.76 -3.61
CA SER A 63 -2.47 -0.94 -5.02
C SER A 63 -3.72 -1.77 -5.15
N TRP A 64 -4.74 -1.17 -5.75
CA TRP A 64 -5.99 -1.79 -6.17
C TRP A 64 -5.96 -2.17 -7.66
N CYS A 65 -4.81 -2.00 -8.30
CA CYS A 65 -4.58 -2.50 -9.65
C CYS A 65 -4.80 -4.02 -9.70
N ARG A 66 -5.33 -4.51 -10.82
CA ARG A 66 -5.62 -5.92 -11.09
C ARG A 66 -6.72 -6.54 -10.24
N PHE A 67 -7.35 -5.79 -9.33
CA PHE A 67 -8.62 -6.22 -8.76
C PHE A 67 -9.72 -6.10 -9.81
N PRO A 68 -10.68 -7.03 -9.86
CA PRO A 68 -11.72 -7.07 -10.88
C PRO A 68 -12.86 -6.06 -10.61
N PHE A 69 -12.57 -4.91 -9.98
CA PHE A 69 -13.59 -3.95 -9.59
C PHE A 69 -14.37 -3.41 -10.79
N HIS A 70 -13.66 -3.03 -11.85
CA HIS A 70 -14.26 -2.53 -13.10
C HIS A 70 -15.02 -3.61 -13.89
N GLU A 71 -14.75 -4.87 -13.60
CA GLU A 71 -15.40 -6.03 -14.24
C GLU A 71 -16.59 -6.56 -13.43
N SER A 72 -16.84 -6.00 -12.24
CA SER A 72 -17.88 -6.49 -11.33
C SER A 72 -19.27 -6.08 -11.81
N ASP A 73 -20.06 -7.04 -12.31
CA ASP A 73 -21.44 -6.83 -12.75
C ASP A 73 -22.41 -7.66 -11.89
N PHE A 74 -23.35 -6.98 -11.24
CA PHE A 74 -24.37 -7.59 -10.37
C PHE A 74 -25.74 -7.76 -11.05
N GLY A 75 -25.83 -7.52 -12.36
CA GLY A 75 -27.05 -7.60 -13.16
C GLY A 75 -27.56 -6.25 -13.69
N TRP A 76 -26.82 -5.17 -13.43
CA TRP A 76 -27.17 -3.80 -13.87
C TRP A 76 -26.08 -3.15 -14.76
N GLY A 77 -25.07 -3.93 -15.16
CA GLY A 77 -23.92 -3.44 -15.89
C GLY A 77 -22.72 -3.17 -14.99
N LYS A 78 -21.58 -2.96 -15.64
CA LYS A 78 -20.30 -2.68 -14.99
C LYS A 78 -20.26 -1.27 -14.37
N PRO A 79 -19.41 -1.01 -13.36
CA PRO A 79 -19.26 0.31 -12.79
C PRO A 79 -18.73 1.28 -13.84
N VAL A 80 -19.33 2.47 -13.90
CA VAL A 80 -18.79 3.58 -14.71
C VAL A 80 -17.49 4.10 -14.11
N TRP A 81 -17.34 3.98 -12.78
CA TRP A 81 -16.20 4.48 -12.03
C TRP A 81 -16.01 3.72 -10.71
N VAL A 82 -14.76 3.63 -10.25
CA VAL A 82 -14.38 3.05 -8.96
C VAL A 82 -13.46 4.04 -8.26
N SER A 83 -13.68 4.25 -6.96
CA SER A 83 -12.89 5.14 -6.12
C SER A 83 -12.83 4.59 -4.70
N THR A 84 -12.00 5.19 -3.84
CA THR A 84 -11.96 4.87 -2.42
C THR A 84 -12.84 5.82 -1.61
N ALA A 85 -13.38 5.33 -0.50
CA ALA A 85 -13.93 6.22 0.52
C ALA A 85 -12.82 7.05 1.19
N SER A 86 -13.21 8.07 1.96
CA SER A 86 -12.26 8.83 2.78
C SER A 86 -11.57 7.91 3.79
N TRP A 87 -10.25 7.96 3.85
CA TRP A 87 -9.47 7.26 4.85
C TRP A 87 -9.32 8.14 6.10
N GLY A 88 -9.31 7.50 7.28
CA GLY A 88 -9.09 8.19 8.56
C GLY A 88 -7.60 8.44 8.88
N PHE A 89 -6.72 8.27 7.90
CA PHE A 89 -5.27 8.41 8.04
C PHE A 89 -4.76 9.41 7.00
N SER A 90 -3.78 10.21 7.36
CA SER A 90 -3.07 11.09 6.44
C SER A 90 -1.96 10.35 5.70
N ASN A 91 -1.41 11.01 4.66
CA ASN A 91 -0.28 10.52 3.87
C ASN A 91 -0.55 9.14 3.22
N MET A 92 -1.79 8.93 2.73
CA MET A 92 -2.19 7.71 2.04
C MET A 92 -2.20 7.88 0.53
N VAL A 93 -1.68 6.86 -0.18
CA VAL A 93 -1.67 6.72 -1.63
C VAL A 93 -2.41 5.44 -2.02
N VAL A 94 -3.47 5.58 -2.83
CA VAL A 94 -4.17 4.44 -3.45
C VAL A 94 -3.98 4.48 -4.95
N LEU A 95 -3.48 3.39 -5.52
CA LEU A 95 -3.31 3.21 -6.97
C LEU A 95 -4.45 2.36 -7.53
N ILE A 96 -5.19 2.87 -8.51
CA ILE A 96 -6.34 2.20 -9.13
C ILE A 96 -6.12 2.14 -10.65
N ASP A 97 -6.50 1.04 -11.31
CA ASP A 97 -6.48 0.99 -12.78
C ASP A 97 -7.45 2.04 -13.34
N SER A 98 -6.99 2.84 -14.31
CA SER A 98 -7.83 3.87 -14.93
C SER A 98 -8.88 3.26 -15.85
N MET A 99 -10.08 3.82 -15.80
CA MET A 99 -11.16 3.52 -16.74
C MET A 99 -11.11 4.33 -18.04
N SER A 100 -10.08 5.17 -18.20
CA SER A 100 -9.92 5.96 -19.42
C SER A 100 -9.60 5.09 -20.64
N ASP A 101 -9.97 5.57 -21.81
CA ASP A 101 -9.81 4.91 -23.11
C ASP A 101 -8.34 4.58 -23.44
N ILE A 102 -7.42 5.36 -22.85
CA ILE A 102 -5.97 5.21 -23.01
C ILE A 102 -5.36 4.25 -21.97
N GLY A 103 -6.15 3.78 -21.00
CA GLY A 103 -5.71 2.99 -19.85
C GLY A 103 -4.81 3.76 -18.89
N GLY A 104 -4.10 3.04 -18.03
CA GLY A 104 -3.13 3.61 -17.08
C GLY A 104 -3.52 3.40 -15.62
N ILE A 105 -2.90 4.18 -14.72
CA ILE A 105 -3.12 4.11 -13.28
C ILE A 105 -3.49 5.50 -12.77
N GLU A 106 -4.57 5.58 -12.01
CA GLU A 106 -4.95 6.75 -11.23
C GLU A 106 -4.36 6.65 -9.83
N ALA A 107 -3.68 7.72 -9.39
CA ALA A 107 -3.13 7.82 -8.04
C ALA A 107 -3.98 8.78 -7.21
N TRP A 108 -4.62 8.23 -6.17
CA TRP A 108 -5.42 8.97 -5.20
C TRP A 108 -4.57 9.23 -3.97
N ILE A 109 -4.29 10.50 -3.68
CA ILE A 109 -3.35 10.89 -2.64
C ILE A 109 -4.05 11.78 -1.62
N THR A 110 -3.88 11.45 -0.35
CA THR A 110 -4.21 12.30 0.79
C THR A 110 -2.92 12.63 1.51
N MET A 111 -2.74 13.89 1.90
CA MET A 111 -1.57 14.34 2.64
C MET A 111 -2.04 15.25 3.77
N ASP A 112 -1.24 15.34 4.82
CA ASP A 112 -1.43 16.40 5.80
C ASP A 112 -1.18 17.78 5.16
N GLU A 113 -1.95 18.77 5.59
CA GLU A 113 -1.65 20.17 5.26
C GLU A 113 -0.35 20.59 5.97
N LEU A 114 0.54 21.27 5.24
CA LEU A 114 1.83 21.76 5.74
C LEU A 114 1.70 22.84 6.82
#